data_AF-A0A382EI50-F1
#
_entry.id   AF-A0A382EI50-F1
#
_cell.length_a   1.000
_cell.length_b   1.000
_cell.length_c   1.000
_cell.angle_alpha   90.00
_cell.angle_beta   90.00
_cell.angle_gamma   90.00
#
_symmetry.space_group_name_H-M   'P 1'
#
loop_
_entity.id
_entity.type
_entity.pdbx_description
1 polymer ?
#
loop_
_entity_poly.entity_id
_entity_poly.type
_entity_poly.pdbx_seq_one_letter_code
_entity_poly.pdbx_strand_id
1 'polypeptide(L)'
;MRLITAIFFTGLAFSTISQTPPAVKSVKALTAEAKQSLVTVIHGGRGNTQEGTGTGFAISRDMIATCLHVIGEARPIHVRTAKGEKLEVLSVYSSDRKRDLAILKIKNGDLKPLPLGSSNTITQGDLIIALGNPMGLTSSVVQGVLSARREMELGTMLQLAIPVEPGNSGGPILDRQGRVQGIMTLKSTVTANLGFAMPIDALKPLINKPNPVPMHRWLTIGALNDKQWQPLMGAEWKQRAGRITVNGIGSGFGGRSLCLSQSTTPPMPYELEVMVKLDDESGAAGLVFGSDGGQIHYGFYPTAGKLRLTRFNGPTVLNWSILKDLDTPHYKKGEWNTIKVRHELGLIHCFVNDKKLFSFEDNNLGSGRIGLTKFRNTKAEFRKFRHGKILPTTSPPAELLARLDKMVALIKPKDEFSIEEIDSLKLNPALNQVILLKRAKSLEIQAKQLRNLAETVQQISVQDELAKEMKQPEQDINLLRAALLIARLDNSEIEIDHYLNAVEDMAKNIRSELKSDASER
;
A
#
# COMPACT_ATOMS: atom_id res chain seq x y z
N MET A 1 -19.98 50.16 -78.09
CA MET A 1 -19.39 49.88 -76.77
C MET A 1 -20.38 49.07 -75.95
N ARG A 2 -20.18 47.74 -75.84
CA ARG A 2 -20.52 46.88 -74.69
C ARG A 2 -20.05 45.46 -75.04
N LEU A 3 -19.01 45.02 -74.31
CA LEU A 3 -18.30 43.76 -74.48
C LEU A 3 -19.17 42.56 -74.09
N ILE A 4 -19.04 41.47 -74.86
CA ILE A 4 -19.51 40.13 -74.51
C ILE A 4 -18.35 39.44 -73.77
N THR A 5 -18.55 39.11 -72.49
CA THR A 5 -17.56 38.41 -71.67
C THR A 5 -17.82 36.90 -71.76
N ALA A 6 -16.89 36.16 -72.37
CA ALA A 6 -16.86 34.71 -72.36
C ALA A 6 -16.24 34.22 -71.05
N ILE A 7 -16.95 33.35 -70.32
CA ILE A 7 -16.45 32.70 -69.10
C ILE A 7 -15.87 31.34 -69.51
N PHE A 8 -14.53 31.21 -69.40
CA PHE A 8 -13.83 29.94 -69.53
C PHE A 8 -13.96 29.14 -68.21
N PHE A 9 -14.57 27.96 -68.26
CA PHE A 9 -14.53 26.99 -67.18
C PHE A 9 -13.23 26.17 -67.31
N THR A 10 -12.21 26.49 -66.52
CA THR A 10 -11.04 25.63 -66.34
C THR A 10 -11.36 24.57 -65.28
N GLY A 11 -11.52 23.32 -65.71
CA GLY A 11 -11.67 22.18 -64.81
C GLY A 11 -10.37 21.88 -64.05
N LEU A 12 -10.35 22.11 -62.74
CA LEU A 12 -9.33 21.57 -61.85
C LEU A 12 -9.68 20.11 -61.56
N ALA A 13 -8.88 19.19 -62.10
CA ALA A 13 -8.91 17.78 -61.72
C ALA A 13 -8.36 17.65 -60.29
N PHE A 14 -9.24 17.37 -59.33
CA PHE A 14 -8.83 16.90 -58.00
C PHE A 14 -8.32 15.47 -58.13
N SER A 15 -7.00 15.30 -58.11
CA SER A 15 -6.36 13.99 -57.91
C SER A 15 -6.69 13.50 -56.50
N THR A 16 -7.74 12.69 -56.37
CA THR A 16 -8.02 11.95 -55.14
C THR A 16 -6.88 10.96 -54.92
N ILE A 17 -5.99 11.26 -53.98
CA ILE A 17 -5.06 10.27 -53.42
C ILE A 17 -5.93 9.25 -52.70
N SER A 18 -6.23 8.14 -53.37
CA SER A 18 -6.85 6.99 -52.75
C SER A 18 -5.83 6.40 -51.78
N GLN A 19 -5.89 6.81 -50.51
CA GLN A 19 -5.18 6.13 -49.44
C GLN A 19 -5.81 4.75 -49.31
N THR A 20 -5.12 3.73 -49.79
CA THR A 20 -5.48 2.33 -49.59
C THR A 20 -5.69 2.12 -48.09
N PRO A 21 -6.85 1.59 -47.64
CA PRO A 21 -7.07 1.29 -46.24
C PRO A 21 -5.92 0.43 -45.71
N PRO A 22 -5.37 0.72 -44.52
CA PRO A 22 -4.22 -0.02 -44.00
C PRO A 22 -4.53 -1.52 -43.98
N ALA A 23 -3.62 -2.32 -44.54
CA ALA A 23 -3.78 -3.76 -44.70
C ALA A 23 -4.13 -4.41 -43.36
N VAL A 24 -5.30 -5.05 -43.34
CA VAL A 24 -5.82 -5.73 -42.16
C VAL A 24 -5.07 -7.05 -41.97
N LYS A 25 -4.28 -7.17 -40.90
CA LYS A 25 -3.52 -8.40 -40.65
C LYS A 25 -4.43 -9.50 -40.10
N SER A 26 -4.11 -10.75 -40.44
CA SER A 26 -4.76 -11.91 -39.82
C SER A 26 -4.28 -12.09 -38.38
N VAL A 27 -5.10 -12.72 -37.54
CA VAL A 27 -4.72 -13.02 -36.14
C VAL A 27 -3.44 -13.85 -36.07
N LYS A 28 -3.28 -14.80 -36.99
CA LYS A 28 -2.07 -15.64 -37.11
C LYS A 28 -0.83 -14.78 -37.39
N ALA A 29 -0.93 -13.83 -38.33
CA ALA A 29 0.19 -12.94 -38.66
C ALA A 29 0.54 -12.01 -37.48
N LEU A 30 -0.46 -11.38 -36.86
CA LEU A 30 -0.27 -10.51 -35.70
C LEU A 30 0.36 -11.25 -34.53
N THR A 31 -0.10 -12.47 -34.25
CA THR A 31 0.49 -13.33 -33.22
C THR A 31 1.95 -13.63 -33.52
N ALA A 32 2.27 -14.06 -34.74
CA ALA A 32 3.63 -14.42 -35.12
C ALA A 32 4.59 -13.23 -34.99
N GLU A 33 4.15 -12.04 -35.38
CA GLU A 33 4.94 -10.81 -35.25
C GLU A 33 5.13 -10.39 -33.79
N ALA A 34 4.05 -10.41 -32.99
CA ALA A 34 4.06 -9.91 -31.63
C ALA A 34 4.69 -10.87 -30.61
N LYS A 35 4.74 -12.18 -30.91
CA LYS A 35 5.33 -13.19 -30.02
C LYS A 35 6.80 -12.87 -29.64
N GLN A 36 7.55 -12.24 -30.52
CA GLN A 36 8.94 -11.83 -30.27
C GLN A 36 9.06 -10.66 -29.29
N SER A 37 7.97 -9.92 -29.08
CA SER A 37 7.88 -8.80 -28.16
C SER A 37 7.43 -9.20 -26.76
N LEU A 38 6.87 -10.41 -26.61
CA LEU A 38 6.32 -10.87 -25.34
C LEU A 38 7.41 -11.46 -24.43
N VAL A 39 7.25 -11.20 -23.15
CA VAL A 39 8.06 -11.79 -22.08
C VAL A 39 7.15 -12.35 -20.99
N THR A 40 7.65 -13.35 -20.27
CA THR A 40 7.10 -13.74 -18.97
C THR A 40 7.78 -12.91 -17.90
N VAL A 41 6.97 -12.27 -17.05
CA VAL A 41 7.44 -11.55 -15.86
C VAL A 41 7.15 -12.44 -14.65
N ILE A 42 8.18 -12.68 -13.84
CA ILE A 42 8.12 -13.56 -12.68
C ILE A 42 8.58 -12.73 -11.49
N HIS A 43 7.79 -12.71 -10.43
CA HIS A 43 8.21 -12.09 -9.18
C HIS A 43 8.36 -13.16 -8.10
N GLY A 44 9.45 -13.07 -7.34
CA GLY A 44 9.74 -14.02 -6.27
C GLY A 44 8.69 -13.96 -5.15
N GLY A 45 8.45 -15.09 -4.50
CA GLY A 45 7.86 -15.11 -3.16
C GLY A 45 8.82 -14.47 -2.14
N ARG A 46 8.30 -14.02 -0.98
CA ARG A 46 9.14 -13.76 0.19
C ARG A 46 9.20 -15.06 1.01
N GLY A 47 10.39 -15.59 1.29
CA GLY A 47 10.55 -16.90 1.95
C GLY A 47 10.04 -18.08 1.10
N ASN A 48 9.40 -19.08 1.70
CA ASN A 48 8.86 -20.28 1.04
C ASN A 48 7.51 -20.05 0.29
N THR A 49 7.17 -18.82 -0.08
CA THR A 49 5.90 -18.52 -0.77
C THR A 49 5.99 -18.75 -2.28
N GLN A 50 4.86 -19.09 -2.91
CA GLN A 50 4.76 -19.30 -4.36
C GLN A 50 5.14 -18.03 -5.14
N GLU A 51 5.90 -18.21 -6.22
CA GLU A 51 6.19 -17.18 -7.22
C GLU A 51 4.91 -16.75 -7.92
N GLY A 52 4.75 -15.45 -8.17
CA GLY A 52 3.69 -14.98 -9.05
C GLY A 52 4.24 -14.72 -10.45
N THR A 53 3.39 -14.91 -11.45
CA THR A 53 3.78 -14.79 -12.86
C THR A 53 2.73 -14.01 -13.65
N GLY A 54 3.20 -13.30 -14.66
CA GLY A 54 2.36 -12.59 -15.61
C GLY A 54 3.09 -12.35 -16.92
N THR A 55 2.50 -11.49 -17.74
CA THR A 55 3.02 -11.13 -19.07
C THR A 55 3.56 -9.71 -19.05
N GLY A 56 4.58 -9.47 -19.86
CA GLY A 56 4.98 -8.13 -20.27
C GLY A 56 5.24 -8.10 -21.77
N PHE A 57 5.37 -6.89 -22.32
CA PHE A 57 5.74 -6.72 -23.72
C PHE A 57 6.73 -5.57 -23.91
N ALA A 58 7.59 -5.72 -24.90
CA ALA A 58 8.61 -4.73 -25.23
C ALA A 58 7.98 -3.47 -25.82
N ILE A 59 8.38 -2.30 -25.30
CA ILE A 59 8.03 -0.97 -25.83
C ILE A 59 9.25 -0.24 -26.42
N SER A 60 10.46 -0.69 -26.08
CA SER A 60 11.72 -0.40 -26.76
C SER A 60 12.57 -1.68 -26.78
N ARG A 61 13.81 -1.62 -27.26
CA ARG A 61 14.75 -2.76 -27.20
C ARG A 61 15.05 -3.23 -25.76
N ASP A 62 14.97 -2.32 -24.80
CA ASP A 62 15.41 -2.52 -23.43
C ASP A 62 14.36 -2.12 -22.36
N MET A 63 13.13 -1.83 -22.77
CA MET A 63 12.02 -1.50 -21.88
C MET A 63 10.82 -2.40 -22.11
N ILE A 64 10.21 -2.83 -21.02
CA ILE A 64 9.07 -3.75 -20.99
C ILE A 64 7.93 -3.12 -20.21
N ALA A 65 6.75 -3.05 -20.79
CA ALA A 65 5.52 -2.67 -20.10
C ALA A 65 4.83 -3.90 -19.51
N THR A 66 4.25 -3.75 -18.31
CA THR A 66 3.47 -4.77 -17.60
C THR A 66 2.59 -4.10 -16.53
N CYS A 67 1.92 -4.89 -15.69
CA CYS A 67 1.15 -4.38 -14.54
C CYS A 67 2.02 -4.30 -13.27
N LEU A 68 1.69 -3.37 -12.37
CA LEU A 68 2.40 -3.23 -11.11
C LEU A 68 2.21 -4.47 -10.21
N HIS A 69 0.99 -5.02 -10.15
CA HIS A 69 0.73 -6.25 -9.38
C HIS A 69 1.50 -7.47 -9.91
N VAL A 70 1.84 -7.50 -11.21
CA VAL A 70 2.61 -8.58 -11.85
C VAL A 70 4.08 -8.53 -11.45
N ILE A 71 4.65 -7.36 -11.21
CA ILE A 71 6.07 -7.28 -10.77
C ILE A 71 6.20 -7.44 -9.26
N GLY A 72 5.13 -7.19 -8.52
CA GLY A 72 5.08 -7.29 -7.07
C GLY A 72 5.98 -6.26 -6.37
N GLU A 73 5.46 -5.62 -5.34
CA GLU A 73 6.21 -4.58 -4.62
C GLU A 73 7.31 -5.15 -3.73
N ALA A 74 8.53 -4.60 -3.88
CA ALA A 74 9.71 -5.06 -3.17
C ALA A 74 9.88 -6.57 -3.20
N ARG A 75 9.94 -7.10 -4.42
CA ARG A 75 10.23 -8.49 -4.71
C ARG A 75 11.29 -8.56 -5.80
N PRO A 76 12.11 -9.63 -5.83
CA PRO A 76 12.94 -9.93 -6.98
C PRO A 76 12.05 -10.05 -8.22
N ILE A 77 12.48 -9.44 -9.32
CA ILE A 77 11.79 -9.51 -10.61
C ILE A 77 12.72 -10.22 -11.58
N HIS A 78 12.20 -11.27 -12.21
CA HIS A 78 12.87 -11.99 -13.28
C HIS A 78 12.04 -11.84 -14.55
N VAL A 79 12.72 -11.61 -15.67
CA VAL A 79 12.10 -11.52 -16.98
C VAL A 79 12.65 -12.65 -17.83
N ARG A 80 11.76 -13.33 -18.56
CA ARG A 80 12.12 -14.40 -19.49
C ARG A 80 11.52 -14.15 -20.87
N THR A 81 12.31 -14.23 -21.94
CA THR A 81 11.80 -14.13 -23.31
C THR A 81 10.96 -15.35 -23.68
N ALA A 82 10.20 -15.26 -24.78
CA ALA A 82 9.49 -16.41 -25.36
C ALA A 82 10.42 -17.57 -25.75
N LYS A 83 11.74 -17.33 -25.93
CA LYS A 83 12.76 -18.36 -26.19
C LYS A 83 13.34 -18.99 -24.91
N GLY A 84 12.93 -18.52 -23.73
CA GLY A 84 13.42 -19.02 -22.44
C GLY A 84 14.64 -18.29 -21.89
N GLU A 85 15.18 -17.30 -22.60
CA GLU A 85 16.33 -16.50 -22.17
C GLU A 85 15.96 -15.61 -20.97
N LYS A 86 16.79 -15.60 -19.93
CA LYS A 86 16.62 -14.73 -18.76
C LYS A 86 17.24 -13.36 -19.04
N LEU A 87 16.47 -12.31 -18.80
CA LEU A 87 16.93 -10.93 -18.92
C LEU A 87 17.14 -10.32 -17.53
N GLU A 88 18.29 -9.66 -17.35
CA GLU A 88 18.62 -8.96 -16.11
C GLU A 88 17.81 -7.65 -16.02
N VAL A 89 17.01 -7.50 -14.96
CA VAL A 89 16.25 -6.26 -14.68
C VAL A 89 17.15 -5.30 -13.91
N LEU A 90 17.36 -4.10 -14.45
CA LEU A 90 18.19 -3.06 -13.84
C LEU A 90 17.38 -2.17 -12.89
N SER A 91 16.15 -1.85 -13.27
CA SER A 91 15.26 -1.00 -12.48
C SER A 91 13.80 -1.21 -12.86
N VAL A 92 12.91 -0.85 -11.92
CA VAL A 92 11.56 -0.43 -12.28
C VAL A 92 11.71 1.01 -12.79
N TYR A 93 11.74 1.17 -14.12
CA TYR A 93 11.97 2.46 -14.79
C TYR A 93 10.89 3.48 -14.46
N SER A 94 9.65 3.02 -14.41
CA SER A 94 8.53 3.83 -13.93
C SER A 94 7.39 2.94 -13.45
N SER A 95 6.59 3.44 -12.50
CA SER A 95 5.36 2.77 -12.07
C SER A 95 4.28 3.77 -11.66
N ASP A 96 3.03 3.37 -11.86
CA ASP A 96 1.83 4.09 -11.44
C ASP A 96 0.92 3.13 -10.68
N ARG A 97 0.84 3.31 -9.36
CA ARG A 97 0.01 2.49 -8.48
C ARG A 97 -1.48 2.70 -8.72
N LYS A 98 -1.91 3.93 -9.01
CA LYS A 98 -3.34 4.24 -9.21
C LYS A 98 -3.87 3.56 -10.46
N ARG A 99 -3.01 3.36 -11.47
CA ARG A 99 -3.35 2.73 -12.74
C ARG A 99 -2.83 1.30 -12.90
N ASP A 100 -2.17 0.77 -11.88
CA ASP A 100 -1.56 -0.57 -11.86
C ASP A 100 -0.62 -0.84 -13.06
N LEU A 101 0.22 0.14 -13.40
CA LEU A 101 1.17 0.05 -14.52
C LEU A 101 2.62 0.06 -14.03
N ALA A 102 3.47 -0.67 -14.75
CA ALA A 102 4.91 -0.63 -14.56
C ALA A 102 5.68 -0.74 -15.89
N ILE A 103 6.82 -0.07 -15.94
CA ILE A 103 7.83 -0.20 -17.00
C ILE A 103 9.11 -0.70 -16.34
N LEU A 104 9.65 -1.82 -16.85
CA LEU A 104 10.94 -2.37 -16.43
C LEU A 104 12.02 -1.94 -17.41
N LYS A 105 13.21 -1.62 -16.88
CA LYS A 105 14.44 -1.47 -17.66
C LYS A 105 15.27 -2.73 -17.52
N ILE A 106 15.70 -3.31 -18.63
CA ILE A 106 16.56 -4.48 -18.66
C ILE A 106 17.95 -4.14 -19.22
N LYS A 107 18.94 -4.98 -18.90
CA LYS A 107 20.31 -4.85 -19.40
C LYS A 107 20.43 -5.52 -20.77
N ASN A 108 21.04 -4.81 -21.73
CA ASN A 108 21.41 -5.33 -23.05
C ASN A 108 20.27 -6.10 -23.78
N GLY A 109 19.03 -5.64 -23.63
CA GLY A 109 17.90 -6.25 -24.33
C GLY A 109 17.94 -5.96 -25.82
N ASP A 110 17.77 -6.99 -26.66
CA ASP A 110 17.46 -6.85 -28.09
C ASP A 110 16.01 -7.27 -28.35
N LEU A 111 15.09 -6.71 -27.56
CA LEU A 111 13.68 -6.98 -27.72
C LEU A 111 13.12 -6.27 -28.95
N LYS A 112 12.16 -6.90 -29.61
CA LYS A 112 11.40 -6.26 -30.69
C LYS A 112 10.22 -5.49 -30.10
N PRO A 113 10.18 -4.15 -30.13
CA PRO A 113 9.09 -3.41 -29.54
C PRO A 113 7.79 -3.53 -30.33
N LEU A 114 6.66 -3.50 -29.62
CA LEU A 114 5.35 -3.33 -30.25
C LEU A 114 5.05 -1.84 -30.46
N PRO A 115 4.46 -1.45 -31.60
CA PRO A 115 4.04 -0.08 -31.81
C PRO A 115 2.90 0.27 -30.85
N LEU A 116 3.04 1.38 -30.14
CA LEU A 116 1.99 1.89 -29.26
C LEU A 116 0.97 2.67 -30.09
N GLY A 117 -0.31 2.38 -29.87
CA GLY A 117 -1.41 3.08 -30.52
C GLY A 117 -1.85 4.35 -29.77
N SER A 118 -3.11 4.70 -30.01
CA SER A 118 -3.85 5.70 -29.25
C SER A 118 -5.14 5.06 -28.82
N SER A 119 -5.33 4.93 -27.50
CA SER A 119 -6.53 4.29 -26.97
C SER A 119 -7.79 5.07 -27.32
N ASN A 120 -7.70 6.32 -27.77
CA ASN A 120 -8.84 7.09 -28.28
C ASN A 120 -9.34 6.63 -29.66
N THR A 121 -8.54 5.85 -30.39
CA THR A 121 -8.89 5.36 -31.74
C THR A 121 -9.69 4.08 -31.74
N ILE A 122 -9.70 3.33 -30.63
CA ILE A 122 -10.49 2.11 -30.52
C ILE A 122 -11.90 2.41 -30.00
N THR A 123 -12.90 1.84 -30.66
CA THR A 123 -14.33 2.08 -30.43
C THR A 123 -15.05 0.79 -30.08
N GLN A 124 -16.22 0.92 -29.46
CA GLN A 124 -17.02 -0.23 -29.06
C GLN A 124 -17.37 -1.08 -30.30
N GLY A 125 -17.15 -2.39 -30.19
CA GLY A 125 -17.32 -3.35 -31.28
C GLY A 125 -16.04 -3.67 -32.06
N ASP A 126 -14.98 -2.87 -31.90
CA ASP A 126 -13.72 -3.16 -32.58
C ASP A 126 -13.11 -4.49 -32.15
N LEU A 127 -12.58 -5.22 -33.13
CA LEU A 127 -11.88 -6.48 -32.91
C LEU A 127 -10.54 -6.23 -32.23
N ILE A 128 -10.28 -7.03 -31.19
CA ILE A 128 -9.05 -6.99 -30.42
C ILE A 128 -8.39 -8.36 -30.38
N ILE A 129 -7.09 -8.36 -30.17
CA ILE A 129 -6.30 -9.56 -29.89
C ILE A 129 -5.54 -9.33 -28.59
N ALA A 130 -5.81 -10.15 -27.58
CA ALA A 130 -5.04 -10.20 -26.36
C ALA A 130 -3.97 -11.28 -26.48
N LEU A 131 -2.75 -10.96 -26.05
CA LEU A 131 -1.63 -11.89 -26.03
C LEU A 131 -1.09 -12.04 -24.62
N GLY A 132 -0.85 -13.28 -24.21
CA GLY A 132 -0.26 -13.62 -22.91
C GLY A 132 0.89 -14.61 -23.06
N ASN A 133 1.76 -14.70 -22.06
CA ASN A 133 2.77 -15.75 -21.95
C ASN A 133 2.83 -16.36 -20.53
N PRO A 134 1.72 -16.90 -19.99
CA PRO A 134 1.71 -17.53 -18.67
C PRO A 134 2.67 -18.74 -18.65
N MET A 135 3.50 -18.85 -17.63
CA MET A 135 4.35 -20.03 -17.34
C MET A 135 5.35 -20.46 -18.44
N GLY A 136 5.51 -19.71 -19.53
CA GLY A 136 6.34 -20.10 -20.68
C GLY A 136 5.75 -21.23 -21.52
N LEU A 137 4.49 -21.61 -21.28
CA LEU A 137 3.71 -22.47 -22.16
C LEU A 137 3.25 -21.59 -23.32
N THR A 138 3.64 -21.94 -24.55
CA THR A 138 3.21 -21.38 -25.84
C THR A 138 2.19 -20.23 -25.75
N SER A 139 2.67 -18.99 -25.91
CA SER A 139 1.92 -17.73 -25.90
C SER A 139 0.41 -17.86 -26.17
N SER A 140 -0.40 -17.56 -25.16
CA SER A 140 -1.86 -17.54 -25.24
C SER A 140 -2.31 -16.43 -26.19
N VAL A 141 -3.18 -16.78 -27.12
CA VAL A 141 -3.80 -15.83 -28.06
C VAL A 141 -5.29 -15.89 -27.86
N VAL A 142 -5.90 -14.75 -27.56
CA VAL A 142 -7.34 -14.63 -27.40
C VAL A 142 -7.85 -13.51 -28.30
N GLN A 143 -8.88 -13.79 -29.09
CA GLN A 143 -9.56 -12.79 -29.90
C GLN A 143 -10.91 -12.44 -29.27
N GLY A 144 -11.31 -11.18 -29.34
CA GLY A 144 -12.67 -10.74 -29.00
C GLY A 144 -12.93 -9.33 -29.44
N VAL A 145 -13.73 -8.60 -28.67
CA VAL A 145 -14.15 -7.22 -28.99
C VAL A 145 -14.00 -6.28 -27.80
N LEU A 146 -13.78 -4.99 -28.09
CA LEU A 146 -13.99 -3.94 -27.10
C LEU A 146 -15.49 -3.80 -26.83
N SER A 147 -15.94 -4.14 -25.63
CA SER A 147 -17.36 -4.08 -25.27
C SER A 147 -17.80 -2.69 -24.83
N ALA A 148 -16.96 -1.97 -24.09
CA ALA A 148 -17.28 -0.64 -23.58
C ALA A 148 -16.06 0.05 -22.96
N ARG A 149 -16.24 1.31 -22.56
CA ARG A 149 -15.40 1.98 -21.56
C ARG A 149 -16.16 2.09 -20.24
N ARG A 150 -15.46 1.92 -19.11
CA ARG A 150 -16.04 1.96 -17.77
C ARG A 150 -15.16 2.76 -16.83
N GLU A 151 -15.79 3.61 -16.02
CA GLU A 151 -15.15 4.21 -14.85
C GLU A 151 -15.07 3.15 -13.74
N MET A 152 -13.84 2.86 -13.32
CA MET A 152 -13.51 1.87 -12.29
C MET A 152 -12.62 2.54 -11.22
N GLU A 153 -12.30 1.82 -10.14
CA GLU A 153 -11.43 2.34 -9.08
C GLU A 153 -10.04 2.77 -9.60
N LEU A 154 -9.50 2.07 -10.61
CA LEU A 154 -8.23 2.40 -11.27
C LEU A 154 -8.36 3.52 -12.34
N GLY A 155 -9.55 4.11 -12.49
CA GLY A 155 -9.90 5.08 -13.52
C GLY A 155 -10.65 4.46 -14.71
N THR A 156 -10.69 5.18 -15.83
CA THR A 156 -11.33 4.73 -17.06
C THR A 156 -10.62 3.52 -17.66
N MET A 157 -11.30 2.38 -17.76
CA MET A 157 -10.77 1.14 -18.33
C MET A 157 -11.50 0.72 -19.62
N LEU A 158 -10.79 -0.05 -20.46
CA LEU A 158 -11.35 -0.74 -21.61
C LEU A 158 -11.97 -2.07 -21.17
N GLN A 159 -13.28 -2.21 -21.29
CA GLN A 159 -14.01 -3.45 -21.01
C GLN A 159 -13.96 -4.38 -22.22
N LEU A 160 -13.47 -5.60 -22.06
CA LEU A 160 -13.18 -6.55 -23.13
C LEU A 160 -14.09 -7.78 -23.00
N ALA A 161 -14.74 -8.18 -24.09
CA ALA A 161 -15.45 -9.47 -24.17
C ALA A 161 -14.50 -10.53 -24.71
N ILE A 162 -13.75 -11.15 -23.80
CA ILE A 162 -12.77 -12.22 -24.07
C ILE A 162 -12.65 -13.14 -22.86
N PRO A 163 -12.33 -14.43 -23.07
CA PRO A 163 -11.79 -15.28 -22.01
C PRO A 163 -10.52 -14.67 -21.41
N VAL A 164 -10.46 -14.55 -20.09
CA VAL A 164 -9.28 -14.07 -19.36
C VAL A 164 -8.79 -15.17 -18.43
N GLU A 165 -7.52 -15.55 -18.54
CA GLU A 165 -6.90 -16.57 -17.69
C GLU A 165 -5.75 -15.98 -16.87
N PRO A 166 -5.43 -16.58 -15.70
CA PRO A 166 -4.26 -16.21 -14.92
C PRO A 166 -2.99 -16.19 -15.77
N GLY A 167 -2.21 -15.12 -15.63
CA GLY A 167 -0.95 -14.91 -16.35
C GLY A 167 -1.04 -14.08 -17.63
N ASN A 168 -2.25 -13.74 -18.12
CA ASN A 168 -2.43 -12.77 -19.21
C ASN A 168 -2.29 -11.31 -18.74
N SER A 169 -2.37 -11.05 -17.42
CA SER A 169 -2.14 -9.72 -16.84
C SER A 169 -0.79 -9.15 -17.25
N GLY A 170 -0.79 -7.88 -17.63
CA GLY A 170 0.36 -7.17 -18.20
C GLY A 170 0.58 -7.41 -19.69
N GLY A 171 -0.17 -8.31 -20.33
CA GLY A 171 -0.12 -8.55 -21.77
C GLY A 171 -0.78 -7.45 -22.62
N PRO A 172 -0.36 -7.27 -23.89
CA PRO A 172 -0.89 -6.24 -24.76
C PRO A 172 -2.27 -6.62 -25.34
N ILE A 173 -3.11 -5.61 -25.52
CA ILE A 173 -4.32 -5.67 -26.35
C ILE A 173 -4.03 -4.98 -27.68
N LEU A 174 -4.05 -5.72 -28.77
CA LEU A 174 -3.71 -5.25 -30.11
C LEU A 174 -4.96 -4.96 -30.95
N ASP A 175 -4.89 -3.92 -31.76
CA ASP A 175 -5.79 -3.74 -32.90
C ASP A 175 -5.38 -4.60 -34.10
N ARG A 176 -6.14 -4.51 -35.20
CA ARG A 176 -5.89 -5.28 -36.43
C ARG A 176 -4.65 -4.83 -37.22
N GLN A 177 -4.02 -3.72 -36.82
CA GLN A 177 -2.76 -3.23 -37.36
C GLN A 177 -1.56 -3.66 -36.49
N GLY A 178 -1.81 -4.30 -35.35
CA GLY A 178 -0.78 -4.73 -34.40
C GLY A 178 -0.31 -3.64 -33.46
N ARG A 179 -1.05 -2.54 -33.34
CA ARG A 179 -0.76 -1.47 -32.38
C ARG A 179 -1.40 -1.78 -31.05
N VAL A 180 -0.66 -1.52 -29.97
CA VAL A 180 -1.17 -1.74 -28.60
C VAL A 180 -2.19 -0.65 -28.27
N GLN A 181 -3.39 -1.06 -27.88
CA GLN A 181 -4.51 -0.19 -27.49
C GLN A 181 -4.76 -0.20 -25.98
N GLY A 182 -4.31 -1.25 -25.29
CA GLY A 182 -4.39 -1.35 -23.83
C GLY A 182 -3.48 -2.45 -23.28
N ILE A 183 -3.42 -2.52 -21.95
CA ILE A 183 -2.67 -3.51 -21.18
C ILE A 183 -3.68 -4.28 -20.33
N MET A 184 -3.74 -5.61 -20.48
CA MET A 184 -4.65 -6.45 -19.69
C MET A 184 -4.35 -6.32 -18.20
N THR A 185 -5.34 -5.99 -17.37
CA THR A 185 -5.12 -5.69 -15.95
C THR A 185 -5.96 -6.60 -15.04
N LEU A 186 -7.27 -6.68 -15.27
CA LEU A 186 -8.21 -7.35 -14.36
C LEU A 186 -9.10 -8.35 -15.09
N LYS A 187 -9.51 -9.40 -14.38
CA LYS A 187 -10.61 -10.31 -14.75
C LYS A 187 -11.84 -9.97 -13.90
N SER A 188 -13.03 -9.95 -14.51
CA SER A 188 -14.27 -9.83 -13.74
C SER A 188 -14.48 -11.04 -12.84
N THR A 189 -14.80 -10.79 -11.57
CA THR A 189 -15.14 -11.83 -10.59
C THR A 189 -16.58 -12.31 -10.72
N VAL A 190 -17.43 -11.55 -11.40
CA VAL A 190 -18.87 -11.82 -11.57
C VAL A 190 -19.17 -12.47 -12.92
N THR A 191 -18.38 -12.16 -13.96
CA THR A 191 -18.64 -12.61 -15.33
C THR A 191 -17.38 -13.21 -15.95
N ALA A 192 -17.39 -14.52 -16.21
CA ALA A 192 -16.20 -15.28 -16.61
C ALA A 192 -15.49 -14.78 -17.89
N ASN A 193 -16.24 -14.23 -18.85
CA ASN A 193 -15.74 -13.79 -20.17
C ASN A 193 -15.59 -12.27 -20.29
N LEU A 194 -15.41 -11.58 -19.16
CA LEU A 194 -15.23 -10.14 -19.11
C LEU A 194 -13.87 -9.79 -18.52
N GLY A 195 -13.05 -9.10 -19.33
CA GLY A 195 -11.75 -8.56 -18.94
C GLY A 195 -11.76 -7.04 -18.90
N PHE A 196 -10.76 -6.47 -18.21
CA PHE A 196 -10.51 -5.04 -18.24
C PHE A 196 -9.04 -4.77 -18.54
N ALA A 197 -8.80 -3.83 -19.45
CA ALA A 197 -7.47 -3.34 -19.78
C ALA A 197 -7.32 -1.85 -19.47
N MET A 198 -6.18 -1.48 -18.93
CA MET A 198 -5.78 -0.09 -18.80
C MET A 198 -5.49 0.49 -20.21
N PRO A 199 -6.09 1.62 -20.61
CA PRO A 199 -5.85 2.21 -21.93
C PRO A 199 -4.37 2.55 -22.15
N ILE A 200 -3.84 2.32 -23.35
CA ILE A 200 -2.39 2.49 -23.60
C ILE A 200 -1.90 3.92 -23.39
N ASP A 201 -2.78 4.92 -23.52
CA ASP A 201 -2.42 6.33 -23.29
C ASP A 201 -2.03 6.59 -21.84
N ALA A 202 -2.49 5.78 -20.89
CA ALA A 202 -2.07 5.84 -19.49
C ALA A 202 -0.59 5.48 -19.29
N LEU A 203 0.02 4.72 -20.22
CA LEU A 203 1.44 4.35 -20.15
C LEU A 203 2.36 5.49 -20.63
N LYS A 204 1.90 6.35 -21.53
CA LYS A 204 2.72 7.40 -22.17
C LYS A 204 3.37 8.37 -21.16
N PRO A 205 2.67 8.84 -20.10
CA PRO A 205 3.30 9.65 -19.06
C PRO A 205 4.46 8.95 -18.35
N LEU A 206 4.38 7.62 -18.12
CA LEU A 206 5.43 6.84 -17.45
C LEU A 206 6.69 6.73 -18.32
N ILE A 207 6.53 6.76 -19.65
CA ILE A 207 7.64 6.80 -20.61
C ILE A 207 8.30 8.19 -20.60
N ASN A 208 7.49 9.26 -20.64
CA ASN A 208 7.98 10.62 -20.82
C ASN A 208 8.48 11.28 -19.53
N LYS A 209 7.96 10.88 -18.37
CA LYS A 209 8.30 11.42 -17.05
C LYS A 209 8.54 10.26 -16.07
N PRO A 210 9.68 9.55 -16.21
CA PRO A 210 9.93 8.34 -15.43
C PRO A 210 10.25 8.64 -13.96
N ASN A 211 9.99 7.66 -13.10
CA ASN A 211 10.32 7.65 -11.67
C ASN A 211 11.14 6.39 -11.34
N PRO A 212 12.41 6.31 -11.82
CA PRO A 212 13.16 5.06 -11.80
C PRO A 212 13.58 4.65 -10.39
N VAL A 213 13.37 3.37 -10.08
CA VAL A 213 13.84 2.73 -8.85
C VAL A 213 14.79 1.59 -9.22
N PRO A 214 16.11 1.75 -8.98
CA PRO A 214 17.09 0.68 -9.17
C PRO A 214 16.71 -0.59 -8.40
N MET A 215 16.98 -1.78 -8.95
CA MET A 215 16.54 -3.03 -8.31
C MET A 215 17.04 -3.21 -6.87
N HIS A 216 18.26 -2.75 -6.55
CA HIS A 216 18.77 -2.81 -5.17
C HIS A 216 17.93 -1.97 -4.20
N ARG A 217 17.33 -0.84 -4.64
CA ARG A 217 16.37 -0.05 -3.84
C ARG A 217 14.95 -0.58 -3.91
N TRP A 218 14.56 -1.17 -5.05
CA TRP A 218 13.24 -1.79 -5.18
C TRP A 218 13.05 -2.87 -4.11
N LEU A 219 14.06 -3.71 -3.94
CA LEU A 219 14.06 -4.80 -2.95
C LEU A 219 13.96 -4.33 -1.50
N THR A 220 14.35 -3.08 -1.21
CA THR A 220 14.28 -2.51 0.14
C THR A 220 12.99 -1.72 0.39
N ILE A 221 12.08 -1.59 -0.59
CA ILE A 221 10.78 -0.93 -0.33
C ILE A 221 10.01 -1.72 0.73
N GLY A 222 9.64 -1.02 1.81
CA GLY A 222 8.95 -1.66 2.92
C GLY A 222 9.87 -2.46 3.85
N ALA A 223 11.18 -2.53 3.60
CA ALA A 223 12.11 -3.09 4.57
C ALA A 223 12.18 -2.20 5.81
N LEU A 224 12.49 -2.80 6.95
CA LEU A 224 12.87 -2.01 8.12
C LEU A 224 14.11 -1.19 7.80
N ASN A 225 14.17 0.05 8.30
CA ASN A 225 15.42 0.78 8.35
C ASN A 225 16.33 0.09 9.38
N ASP A 226 17.38 -0.56 8.90
CA ASP A 226 18.32 -1.32 9.73
C ASP A 226 19.04 -0.43 10.75
N LYS A 227 19.26 0.86 10.46
CA LYS A 227 19.81 1.83 11.41
C LYS A 227 18.85 2.17 12.56
N GLN A 228 17.55 1.89 12.41
CA GLN A 228 16.53 2.16 13.43
C GLN A 228 16.09 0.88 14.15
N TRP A 229 16.05 -0.25 13.44
CA TRP A 229 15.41 -1.48 13.91
C TRP A 229 16.23 -2.71 13.59
N GLN A 230 16.28 -3.61 14.56
CA GLN A 230 16.86 -4.94 14.41
C GLN A 230 15.77 -6.00 14.63
N PRO A 231 15.28 -6.67 13.57
CA PRO A 231 14.39 -7.81 13.72
C PRO A 231 15.15 -9.03 14.25
N LEU A 232 14.55 -9.75 15.18
CA LEU A 232 15.12 -10.93 15.83
C LEU A 232 14.05 -12.02 15.94
N MET A 233 14.51 -13.27 15.99
CA MET A 233 13.66 -14.46 16.10
C MET A 233 12.61 -14.57 14.96
N GLY A 234 13.04 -14.35 13.72
CA GLY A 234 12.21 -14.57 12.52
C GLY A 234 11.11 -13.52 12.35
N ALA A 235 9.95 -13.97 11.86
CA ALA A 235 8.82 -13.14 11.40
C ALA A 235 9.17 -12.08 10.33
N GLU A 236 8.17 -11.70 9.55
CA GLU A 236 8.34 -10.67 8.52
C GLU A 236 7.99 -9.29 9.08
N TRP A 237 9.01 -8.54 9.49
CA TRP A 237 8.87 -7.13 9.87
C TRP A 237 9.09 -6.21 8.66
N LYS A 238 8.21 -5.22 8.52
CA LYS A 238 8.21 -4.26 7.40
C LYS A 238 7.97 -2.85 7.93
N GLN A 239 8.48 -1.84 7.25
CA GLN A 239 8.27 -0.43 7.60
C GLN A 239 7.85 0.37 6.36
N ARG A 240 6.73 1.08 6.45
CA ARG A 240 6.24 1.96 5.38
C ARG A 240 5.53 3.15 5.99
N ALA A 241 5.93 4.36 5.59
CA ALA A 241 5.29 5.61 6.01
C ALA A 241 5.14 5.75 7.54
N GLY A 242 6.20 5.48 8.30
CA GLY A 242 6.18 5.55 9.78
C GLY A 242 5.40 4.41 10.47
N ARG A 243 4.80 3.49 9.71
CA ARG A 243 4.14 2.30 10.23
C ARG A 243 5.05 1.08 10.12
N ILE A 244 5.14 0.30 11.18
CA ILE A 244 5.80 -1.00 11.19
C ILE A 244 4.73 -2.08 11.19
N THR A 245 4.85 -3.06 10.31
CA THR A 245 3.93 -4.21 10.28
C THR A 245 4.71 -5.49 10.51
N VAL A 246 4.08 -6.46 11.18
CA VAL A 246 4.65 -7.79 11.40
C VAL A 246 3.67 -8.86 10.97
N ASN A 247 4.19 -9.89 10.32
CA ASN A 247 3.43 -11.06 9.88
C ASN A 247 4.23 -12.35 10.08
N GLY A 248 3.53 -13.49 10.07
CA GLY A 248 4.13 -14.82 10.14
C GLY A 248 4.56 -15.22 11.55
N ILE A 249 5.06 -16.45 11.66
CA ILE A 249 5.44 -17.06 12.95
C ILE A 249 6.90 -16.75 13.25
N GLY A 250 7.19 -16.36 14.49
CA GLY A 250 8.56 -16.13 14.95
C GLY A 250 9.22 -17.46 15.35
N SER A 251 10.54 -17.52 15.29
CA SER A 251 11.29 -18.73 15.66
C SER A 251 11.46 -18.91 17.17
N GLY A 252 11.09 -17.91 17.98
CA GLY A 252 11.11 -18.00 19.44
C GLY A 252 9.91 -18.77 20.00
N PHE A 253 10.00 -19.13 21.28
CA PHE A 253 8.92 -19.80 22.01
C PHE A 253 7.56 -19.12 21.85
N GLY A 254 6.52 -19.93 21.60
CA GLY A 254 5.17 -19.42 21.41
C GLY A 254 5.00 -18.57 20.15
N GLY A 255 5.86 -18.72 19.14
CA GLY A 255 5.87 -17.92 17.90
C GLY A 255 6.45 -16.52 18.10
N ARG A 256 7.27 -16.34 19.13
CA ARG A 256 7.84 -15.06 19.54
C ARG A 256 8.79 -14.49 18.49
N SER A 257 8.65 -13.19 18.23
CA SER A 257 9.59 -12.40 17.46
C SER A 257 9.75 -11.01 18.07
N LEU A 258 10.98 -10.48 18.05
CA LEU A 258 11.30 -9.14 18.55
C LEU A 258 11.70 -8.24 17.39
N CYS A 259 11.44 -6.95 17.53
CA CYS A 259 11.99 -5.90 16.67
C CYS A 259 12.55 -4.82 17.59
N LEU A 260 13.84 -4.89 17.86
CA LEU A 260 14.49 -4.03 18.85
C LEU A 260 14.94 -2.73 18.20
N SER A 261 14.72 -1.63 18.91
CA SER A 261 15.27 -0.35 18.53
C SER A 261 16.80 -0.39 18.57
N GLN A 262 17.42 0.32 17.63
CA GLN A 262 18.84 0.66 17.64
C GLN A 262 19.12 1.92 18.49
N SER A 263 18.09 2.67 18.90
CA SER A 263 18.25 3.81 19.79
C SER A 263 18.71 3.38 21.19
N THR A 264 19.50 4.24 21.84
CA THR A 264 19.94 4.02 23.22
C THR A 264 18.73 4.08 24.16
N THR A 265 18.57 3.05 24.98
CA THR A 265 17.55 3.05 26.04
C THR A 265 17.82 4.22 27.00
N PRO A 266 16.83 5.08 27.30
CA PRO A 266 17.01 6.16 28.26
C PRO A 266 17.36 5.65 29.66
N PRO A 267 18.12 6.42 30.46
CA PRO A 267 18.34 6.09 31.87
C PRO A 267 17.00 6.16 32.63
N MET A 268 16.88 5.36 33.69
CA MET A 268 15.71 5.43 34.58
C MET A 268 15.67 6.77 35.35
N PRO A 269 14.47 7.32 35.62
CA PRO A 269 13.17 6.85 35.16
C PRO A 269 12.92 7.20 33.68
N TYR A 270 12.22 6.31 32.96
CA TYR A 270 11.85 6.55 31.57
C TYR A 270 10.46 6.03 31.22
N GLU A 271 9.90 6.56 30.15
CA GLU A 271 8.65 6.15 29.54
C GLU A 271 8.92 5.60 28.14
N LEU A 272 8.21 4.53 27.80
CA LEU A 272 8.21 3.86 26.51
C LEU A 272 6.76 3.73 26.04
N GLU A 273 6.49 4.10 24.80
CA GLU A 273 5.15 4.09 24.24
C GLU A 273 5.15 3.61 22.79
N VAL A 274 4.09 2.90 22.40
CA VAL A 274 3.78 2.60 21.00
C VAL A 274 2.27 2.55 20.79
N MET A 275 1.80 2.94 19.61
CA MET A 275 0.45 2.57 19.16
C MET A 275 0.49 1.21 18.47
N VAL A 276 -0.35 0.28 18.91
CA VAL A 276 -0.48 -1.07 18.33
C VAL A 276 -1.91 -1.34 17.91
N LYS A 277 -2.08 -2.06 16.80
CA LYS A 277 -3.35 -2.62 16.35
C LYS A 277 -3.14 -4.08 15.96
N LEU A 278 -3.95 -4.98 16.50
CA LEU A 278 -3.95 -6.38 16.13
C LEU A 278 -4.91 -6.61 14.96
N ASP A 279 -4.58 -7.55 14.08
CA ASP A 279 -5.52 -8.02 13.06
C ASP A 279 -6.67 -8.83 13.67
N ASP A 280 -6.34 -9.64 14.67
CA ASP A 280 -7.26 -10.46 15.44
C ASP A 280 -6.83 -10.56 16.93
N GLU A 281 -7.82 -10.67 17.80
CA GLU A 281 -7.62 -10.67 19.25
C GLU A 281 -7.07 -12.00 19.78
N SER A 282 -7.10 -13.10 19.01
CA SER A 282 -6.43 -14.35 19.39
C SER A 282 -4.90 -14.24 19.39
N GLY A 283 -4.35 -13.11 18.92
CA GLY A 283 -2.92 -12.82 18.88
C GLY A 283 -2.34 -12.21 20.17
N ALA A 284 -1.11 -11.75 20.04
CA ALA A 284 -0.42 -10.89 21.01
C ALA A 284 0.72 -10.11 20.35
N ALA A 285 0.73 -8.79 20.52
CA ALA A 285 1.82 -7.93 20.05
C ALA A 285 1.83 -6.60 20.81
N GLY A 286 3.00 -6.03 21.09
CA GLY A 286 3.12 -4.78 21.85
C GLY A 286 4.56 -4.39 22.14
N LEU A 287 4.81 -3.83 23.32
CA LEU A 287 6.13 -3.33 23.72
C LEU A 287 7.02 -4.46 24.24
N VAL A 288 8.31 -4.34 23.93
CA VAL A 288 9.39 -4.98 24.69
C VAL A 288 10.22 -3.89 25.38
N PHE A 289 10.53 -4.12 26.65
CA PHE A 289 11.38 -3.26 27.46
C PHE A 289 12.33 -4.12 28.29
N GLY A 290 13.59 -3.69 28.41
CA GLY A 290 14.62 -4.46 29.09
C GLY A 290 14.93 -5.82 28.45
N SER A 291 15.28 -5.84 27.17
CA SER A 291 15.72 -7.05 26.46
C SER A 291 17.24 -7.19 26.41
N ASP A 292 17.74 -8.42 26.51
CA ASP A 292 19.15 -8.77 26.25
C ASP A 292 19.48 -8.93 24.75
N GLY A 293 18.49 -8.80 23.85
CA GLY A 293 18.65 -9.13 22.43
C GLY A 293 18.52 -10.63 22.12
N GLY A 294 18.24 -11.44 23.12
CA GLY A 294 18.04 -12.87 23.05
C GLY A 294 16.74 -13.27 23.74
N GLN A 295 16.81 -14.26 24.61
CA GLN A 295 15.63 -14.92 25.16
C GLN A 295 15.06 -14.21 26.39
N ILE A 296 15.76 -13.21 26.93
CA ILE A 296 15.41 -12.51 28.17
C ILE A 296 14.82 -11.13 27.84
N HIS A 297 13.61 -10.87 28.29
CA HIS A 297 12.98 -9.55 28.15
C HIS A 297 11.67 -9.44 28.95
N TYR A 298 11.21 -8.20 29.12
CA TYR A 298 9.87 -7.91 29.56
C TYR A 298 9.00 -7.46 28.39
N GLY A 299 7.73 -7.83 28.45
CA GLY A 299 6.74 -7.45 27.45
C GLY A 299 5.48 -6.90 28.09
N PHE A 300 4.91 -5.86 27.48
CA PHE A 300 3.59 -5.37 27.83
C PHE A 300 2.76 -5.21 26.55
N TYR A 301 1.67 -5.98 26.45
CA TYR A 301 0.95 -6.13 25.19
C TYR A 301 -0.50 -6.60 25.37
N PRO A 302 -1.40 -6.24 24.44
CA PRO A 302 -2.71 -6.87 24.32
C PRO A 302 -2.60 -8.35 23.91
N THR A 303 -3.49 -9.18 24.43
CA THR A 303 -3.70 -10.57 24.02
C THR A 303 -5.06 -11.08 24.48
N ALA A 304 -5.80 -11.78 23.62
CA ALA A 304 -7.11 -12.34 23.94
C ALA A 304 -8.08 -11.32 24.57
N GLY A 305 -8.07 -10.08 24.07
CA GLY A 305 -8.90 -9.00 24.62
C GLY A 305 -8.44 -8.40 25.95
N LYS A 306 -7.32 -8.86 26.52
CA LYS A 306 -6.76 -8.40 27.81
C LYS A 306 -5.40 -7.74 27.63
N LEU A 307 -4.92 -7.04 28.66
CA LEU A 307 -3.56 -6.49 28.72
C LEU A 307 -2.69 -7.35 29.65
N ARG A 308 -1.52 -7.73 29.14
CA ARG A 308 -0.63 -8.65 29.81
C ARG A 308 0.77 -8.07 29.98
N LEU A 309 1.27 -8.12 31.21
CA LEU A 309 2.66 -7.87 31.58
C LEU A 309 3.37 -9.20 31.81
N THR A 310 4.44 -9.45 31.08
CA THR A 310 5.21 -10.70 31.15
C THR A 310 6.70 -10.45 31.28
N ARG A 311 7.35 -11.42 31.92
CA ARG A 311 8.80 -11.55 31.95
C ARG A 311 9.19 -12.88 31.35
N PHE A 312 10.15 -12.85 30.44
CA PHE A 312 10.78 -14.03 29.86
C PHE A 312 12.21 -14.10 30.34
N ASN A 313 12.60 -15.24 30.90
CA ASN A 313 13.93 -15.53 31.41
C ASN A 313 14.63 -16.62 30.58
N GLY A 314 14.12 -16.95 29.39
CA GLY A 314 14.61 -18.06 28.59
C GLY A 314 13.73 -18.45 27.39
N PRO A 315 14.11 -19.55 26.71
CA PRO A 315 13.51 -19.96 25.44
C PRO A 315 12.33 -20.93 25.61
N THR A 316 11.81 -21.16 26.81
CA THR A 316 10.75 -22.16 27.05
C THR A 316 9.61 -21.62 27.91
N VAL A 317 8.50 -22.37 27.95
CA VAL A 317 7.36 -22.09 28.83
C VAL A 317 7.75 -22.05 30.31
N LEU A 318 8.75 -22.82 30.72
CA LEU A 318 9.22 -22.88 32.11
C LEU A 318 9.92 -21.58 32.54
N ASN A 319 10.41 -20.80 31.57
CA ASN A 319 11.08 -19.53 31.80
C ASN A 319 10.16 -18.33 31.49
N TRP A 320 8.84 -18.56 31.43
CA TRP A 320 7.85 -17.53 31.15
C TRP A 320 7.02 -17.26 32.39
N SER A 321 7.04 -16.01 32.86
CA SER A 321 6.25 -15.55 33.98
C SER A 321 5.23 -14.50 33.50
N ILE A 322 3.94 -14.78 33.72
CA ILE A 322 2.88 -13.78 33.60
C ILE A 322 2.84 -13.02 34.92
N LEU A 323 3.32 -11.78 34.92
CA LEU A 323 3.38 -10.94 36.10
C LEU A 323 2.01 -10.30 36.39
N LYS A 324 1.30 -9.91 35.34
CA LYS A 324 -0.06 -9.39 35.42
C LYS A 324 -0.84 -9.71 34.15
N ASP A 325 -2.12 -10.04 34.30
CA ASP A 325 -3.10 -10.19 33.22
C ASP A 325 -4.37 -9.48 33.65
N LEU A 326 -4.87 -8.54 32.84
CA LEU A 326 -5.96 -7.63 33.23
C LEU A 326 -6.94 -7.41 32.08
N ASP A 327 -8.22 -7.57 32.37
CA ASP A 327 -9.30 -7.08 31.51
C ASP A 327 -9.61 -5.61 31.86
N THR A 328 -9.82 -4.78 30.84
CA THR A 328 -10.06 -3.35 31.03
C THR A 328 -10.92 -2.77 29.92
N PRO A 329 -11.93 -1.94 30.24
CA PRO A 329 -12.74 -1.25 29.22
C PRO A 329 -11.94 -0.18 28.45
N HIS A 330 -10.72 0.13 28.89
CA HIS A 330 -9.87 1.11 28.24
C HIS A 330 -9.14 0.54 27.02
N TYR A 331 -9.09 -0.78 26.85
CA TYR A 331 -8.56 -1.43 25.65
C TYR A 331 -9.67 -1.60 24.61
N LYS A 332 -9.43 -1.16 23.38
CA LYS A 332 -10.40 -1.17 22.29
C LYS A 332 -10.04 -2.23 21.27
N LYS A 333 -10.76 -3.35 21.27
CA LYS A 333 -10.51 -4.50 20.37
C LYS A 333 -10.61 -4.09 18.90
N GLY A 334 -9.70 -4.56 18.06
CA GLY A 334 -9.66 -4.23 16.62
C GLY A 334 -9.34 -2.77 16.28
N GLU A 335 -9.08 -1.92 17.27
CA GLU A 335 -8.70 -0.51 17.10
C GLU A 335 -7.22 -0.28 17.40
N TRP A 336 -6.75 0.93 17.08
CA TRP A 336 -5.45 1.39 17.53
C TRP A 336 -5.47 1.68 19.03
N ASN A 337 -4.53 1.09 19.76
CA ASN A 337 -4.36 1.31 21.19
C ASN A 337 -2.95 1.83 21.49
N THR A 338 -2.86 2.87 22.31
CA THR A 338 -1.59 3.37 22.84
C THR A 338 -1.18 2.53 24.05
N ILE A 339 -0.08 1.80 23.94
CA ILE A 339 0.49 0.98 25.01
C ILE A 339 1.69 1.72 25.56
N LYS A 340 1.73 1.93 26.86
CA LYS A 340 2.82 2.68 27.52
C LYS A 340 3.28 2.00 28.80
N VAL A 341 4.59 2.01 28.98
CA VAL A 341 5.28 1.56 30.20
C VAL A 341 6.12 2.71 30.72
N ARG A 342 6.02 2.98 32.02
CA ARG A 342 6.97 3.82 32.74
C ARG A 342 7.78 2.92 33.66
N HIS A 343 9.10 2.97 33.50
CA HIS A 343 10.01 2.16 34.29
C HIS A 343 10.82 3.06 35.22
N GLU A 344 10.68 2.78 36.52
CA GLU A 344 11.42 3.37 37.62
C GLU A 344 12.17 2.27 38.38
N LEU A 345 13.09 2.65 39.26
CA LEU A 345 13.87 1.67 40.02
C LEU A 345 12.95 0.75 40.84
N GLY A 346 12.90 -0.53 40.48
CA GLY A 346 12.09 -1.55 41.14
C GLY A 346 10.60 -1.48 40.85
N LEU A 347 10.14 -0.55 40.01
CA LEU A 347 8.71 -0.28 39.81
C LEU A 347 8.36 -0.04 38.34
N ILE A 348 7.37 -0.78 37.86
CA ILE A 348 6.88 -0.72 36.49
C ILE A 348 5.43 -0.24 36.50
N HIS A 349 5.13 0.87 35.82
CA HIS A 349 3.76 1.34 35.63
C HIS A 349 3.29 1.05 34.20
N CYS A 350 2.11 0.45 34.08
CA CYS A 350 1.51 0.08 32.80
C CYS A 350 0.28 0.93 32.50
N PHE A 351 0.18 1.41 31.27
CA PHE A 351 -0.90 2.28 30.80
C PHE A 351 -1.43 1.80 29.44
N VAL A 352 -2.74 1.95 29.24
CA VAL A 352 -3.36 1.82 27.92
C VAL A 352 -4.21 3.06 27.65
N ASN A 353 -4.07 3.67 26.47
CA ASN A 353 -4.82 4.86 26.07
C ASN A 353 -4.79 5.96 27.16
N ASP A 354 -3.59 6.26 27.66
CA ASP A 354 -3.28 7.17 28.77
C ASP A 354 -3.92 6.87 30.13
N LYS A 355 -4.65 5.76 30.27
CA LYS A 355 -5.17 5.30 31.56
C LYS A 355 -4.16 4.40 32.24
N LYS A 356 -3.73 4.80 33.44
CA LYS A 356 -2.90 3.97 34.31
C LYS A 356 -3.71 2.75 34.73
N LEU A 357 -3.19 1.57 34.42
CA LEU A 357 -3.84 0.31 34.78
C LEU A 357 -3.37 -0.19 36.14
N PHE A 358 -2.06 -0.29 36.33
CA PHE A 358 -1.45 -0.77 37.57
C PHE A 358 0.02 -0.36 37.68
N SER A 359 0.59 -0.56 38.87
CA SER A 359 2.03 -0.57 39.11
C SER A 359 2.42 -1.98 39.56
N PHE A 360 3.61 -2.43 39.19
CA PHE A 360 4.13 -3.75 39.54
C PHE A 360 5.56 -3.62 40.05
N GLU A 361 5.83 -4.18 41.22
CA GLU A 361 7.16 -4.19 41.83
C GLU A 361 7.98 -5.36 41.27
N ASP A 362 9.10 -5.06 40.62
CA ASP A 362 10.05 -6.07 40.15
C ASP A 362 11.46 -5.49 40.09
N ASN A 363 12.39 -6.05 40.88
CA ASN A 363 13.79 -5.63 40.92
C ASN A 363 14.67 -6.36 39.90
N ASN A 364 14.12 -7.30 39.13
CA ASN A 364 14.89 -8.09 38.15
C ASN A 364 15.06 -7.36 36.80
N LEU A 365 14.41 -6.21 36.61
CA LEU A 365 14.49 -5.44 35.38
C LEU A 365 15.68 -4.46 35.44
N GLY A 366 16.78 -4.86 34.80
CA GLY A 366 17.98 -4.02 34.65
C GLY A 366 17.96 -3.13 33.39
N SER A 367 19.13 -2.59 33.03
CA SER A 367 19.31 -1.94 31.72
C SER A 367 19.18 -2.97 30.61
N GLY A 368 18.35 -2.68 29.60
CA GLY A 368 18.23 -3.53 28.42
C GLY A 368 17.63 -2.77 27.26
N ARG A 369 17.59 -3.42 26.10
CA ARG A 369 17.08 -2.84 24.86
C ARG A 369 15.56 -2.74 24.88
N ILE A 370 15.04 -1.76 24.15
CA ILE A 370 13.61 -1.48 24.00
C ILE A 370 13.17 -1.75 22.56
N GLY A 371 11.87 -1.96 22.34
CA GLY A 371 11.34 -2.14 20.98
C GLY A 371 9.93 -2.73 20.97
N LEU A 372 9.70 -3.57 19.97
CA LEU A 372 8.42 -4.23 19.70
C LEU A 372 8.54 -5.75 19.85
N THR A 373 7.43 -6.40 20.18
CA THR A 373 7.33 -7.87 20.25
C THR A 373 6.01 -8.35 19.68
N LYS A 374 6.01 -9.59 19.18
CA LYS A 374 4.80 -10.33 18.81
C LYS A 374 4.95 -11.81 19.11
N PHE A 375 3.81 -12.50 19.21
CA PHE A 375 3.75 -13.93 19.48
C PHE A 375 2.81 -14.62 18.48
N ARG A 376 2.84 -15.95 18.46
CA ARG A 376 1.99 -16.82 17.63
C ARG A 376 2.07 -16.42 16.15
N ASN A 377 0.95 -16.55 15.43
CA ASN A 377 0.79 -16.10 14.06
C ASN A 377 0.15 -14.69 13.96
N THR A 378 0.27 -13.88 15.02
CA THR A 378 -0.35 -12.55 15.11
C THR A 378 0.14 -11.67 13.97
N LYS A 379 -0.79 -11.02 13.25
CA LYS A 379 -0.44 -9.89 12.40
C LYS A 379 -0.75 -8.62 13.18
N ALA A 380 0.23 -7.73 13.22
CA ALA A 380 0.07 -6.49 13.98
C ALA A 380 0.70 -5.34 13.24
N GLU A 381 0.15 -4.17 13.50
CA GLU A 381 0.64 -2.89 13.02
C GLU A 381 1.04 -2.03 14.21
N PHE A 382 2.15 -1.32 14.05
CA PHE A 382 2.71 -0.42 15.04
C PHE A 382 2.97 0.95 14.42
N ARG A 383 2.77 2.01 15.19
CA ARG A 383 3.19 3.37 14.82
C ARG A 383 3.50 4.16 16.08
N LYS A 384 4.16 5.32 15.91
CA LYS A 384 4.48 6.24 17.00
C LYS A 384 5.20 5.57 18.18
N PHE A 385 6.22 4.76 17.88
CA PHE A 385 7.15 4.28 18.90
C PHE A 385 7.96 5.46 19.44
N ARG A 386 7.86 5.71 20.75
CA ARG A 386 8.50 6.86 21.42
C ARG A 386 9.09 6.41 22.74
N HIS A 387 10.21 7.03 23.12
CA HIS A 387 10.79 6.88 24.45
C HIS A 387 11.38 8.20 24.94
N GLY A 388 11.38 8.40 26.25
CA GLY A 388 11.90 9.63 26.86
C GLY A 388 11.72 9.63 28.37
N LYS A 389 12.09 10.73 29.03
CA LYS A 389 11.90 10.86 30.48
C LYS A 389 10.42 10.94 30.85
N ILE A 390 9.66 11.74 30.10
CA ILE A 390 8.20 11.92 30.21
C ILE A 390 7.66 12.12 28.80
N LEU A 391 6.59 11.40 28.45
CA LEU A 391 5.92 11.51 27.15
C LEU A 391 4.57 12.25 27.29
N PRO A 392 4.21 13.13 26.36
CA PRO A 392 2.93 13.84 26.39
C PRO A 392 1.75 12.89 26.16
N THR A 393 0.61 13.18 26.78
CA THR A 393 -0.63 12.42 26.61
C THR A 393 -1.13 12.51 25.17
N THR A 394 -1.70 11.42 24.66
CA THR A 394 -2.29 11.34 23.32
C THR A 394 -3.81 11.50 23.34
N SER A 395 -4.42 11.41 24.52
CA SER A 395 -5.85 11.57 24.73
C SER A 395 -6.27 13.04 24.71
N PRO A 396 -7.36 13.39 24.00
CA PRO A 396 -7.91 14.73 24.02
C PRO A 396 -8.41 15.11 25.43
N PRO A 397 -8.47 16.42 25.75
CA PRO A 397 -9.00 16.90 27.02
C PRO A 397 -10.40 16.35 27.29
N ALA A 398 -10.70 16.06 28.56
CA ALA A 398 -11.98 15.46 28.96
C ALA A 398 -13.20 16.29 28.54
N GLU A 399 -13.08 17.62 28.55
CA GLU A 399 -14.13 18.54 28.10
C GLU A 399 -14.44 18.38 26.60
N LEU A 400 -13.40 18.22 25.77
CA LEU A 400 -13.56 17.99 24.34
C LEU A 400 -14.21 16.62 24.08
N LEU A 401 -13.80 15.58 24.82
CA LEU A 401 -14.44 14.26 24.74
C LEU A 401 -15.92 14.33 25.11
N ALA A 402 -16.28 14.98 26.22
CA ALA A 402 -17.68 15.14 26.63
C ALA A 402 -18.51 15.91 25.58
N ARG A 403 -17.92 16.90 24.91
CA ARG A 403 -18.57 17.63 23.82
C ARG A 403 -18.77 16.72 22.60
N LEU A 404 -17.77 15.93 22.21
CA LEU A 404 -17.87 14.98 21.11
C LEU A 404 -18.91 13.88 21.40
N ASP A 405 -18.92 13.34 22.61
CA ASP A 405 -19.89 12.32 23.03
C ASP A 405 -21.32 12.85 22.94
N LYS A 406 -21.57 14.09 23.37
CA LYS A 406 -22.89 14.75 23.20
C LYS A 406 -23.30 14.87 21.73
N MET A 407 -22.36 15.15 20.83
CA MET A 407 -22.63 15.25 19.39
C MET A 407 -22.97 13.88 18.76
N VAL A 408 -22.43 12.79 19.31
CA VAL A 408 -22.58 11.43 18.76
C VAL A 408 -23.60 10.58 19.52
N ALA A 409 -24.11 11.05 20.67
CA ALA A 409 -24.99 10.31 21.59
C ALA A 409 -26.27 9.69 20.98
N LEU A 410 -26.70 10.14 19.80
CA LEU A 410 -27.86 9.59 19.07
C LEU A 410 -27.57 8.26 18.37
N ILE A 411 -26.30 7.87 18.26
CA ILE A 411 -25.82 6.63 17.65
C ILE A 411 -25.25 5.74 18.76
N LYS A 412 -26.11 5.19 19.62
CA LYS A 412 -25.68 4.18 20.59
C LYS A 412 -25.59 2.82 19.88
N PRO A 413 -24.41 2.20 19.77
CA PRO A 413 -24.30 0.84 19.28
C PRO A 413 -24.93 -0.13 20.29
N LYS A 414 -25.66 -1.12 19.79
CA LYS A 414 -26.12 -2.29 20.56
C LYS A 414 -25.63 -3.52 19.82
N ASP A 415 -24.92 -4.39 20.51
CA ASP A 415 -24.19 -5.49 19.88
C ASP A 415 -25.12 -6.64 19.45
N GLU A 416 -26.20 -6.93 20.22
CA GLU A 416 -27.18 -7.99 19.92
C GLU A 416 -28.60 -7.61 20.35
N PHE A 417 -29.62 -8.15 19.67
CA PHE A 417 -31.04 -8.05 20.05
C PHE A 417 -31.46 -9.31 20.81
N SER A 418 -32.21 -9.14 21.90
CA SER A 418 -32.75 -10.27 22.70
C SER A 418 -33.88 -11.00 21.96
N ILE A 419 -34.15 -12.25 22.37
CA ILE A 419 -35.25 -13.06 21.83
C ILE A 419 -36.59 -12.36 22.08
N GLU A 420 -36.81 -11.74 23.24
CA GLU A 420 -38.06 -11.03 23.54
C GLU A 420 -38.26 -9.80 22.62
N GLU A 421 -37.19 -9.07 22.31
CA GLU A 421 -37.25 -7.93 21.38
C GLU A 421 -37.59 -8.38 19.96
N ILE A 422 -36.97 -9.47 19.49
CA ILE A 422 -37.27 -10.05 18.18
C ILE A 422 -38.71 -10.55 18.12
N ASP A 423 -39.19 -11.20 19.17
CA ASP A 423 -40.55 -11.70 19.27
C ASP A 423 -41.59 -10.56 19.28
N SER A 424 -41.30 -9.45 19.95
CA SER A 424 -42.16 -8.25 19.96
C SER A 424 -42.34 -7.62 18.57
N LEU A 425 -41.37 -7.80 17.67
CA LEU A 425 -41.38 -7.28 16.30
C LEU A 425 -42.11 -8.20 15.30
N LYS A 426 -42.64 -9.35 15.73
CA LYS A 426 -43.42 -10.26 14.87
C LYS A 426 -44.83 -9.75 14.56
N LEU A 427 -45.36 -8.81 15.35
CA LEU A 427 -46.62 -8.13 15.08
C LEU A 427 -46.45 -7.20 13.87
N ASN A 428 -46.89 -7.65 12.69
CA ASN A 428 -46.81 -6.94 11.41
C ASN A 428 -45.37 -6.83 10.82
N PRO A 429 -44.79 -7.95 10.38
CA PRO A 429 -43.37 -8.03 10.00
C PRO A 429 -43.01 -7.16 8.79
N ALA A 430 -43.92 -6.99 7.83
CA ALA A 430 -43.68 -6.14 6.66
C ALA A 430 -43.50 -4.66 7.03
N LEU A 431 -44.36 -4.14 7.93
CA LEU A 431 -44.27 -2.76 8.39
C LEU A 431 -43.03 -2.53 9.26
N ASN A 432 -42.73 -3.47 10.16
CA ASN A 432 -41.56 -3.39 11.03
C ASN A 432 -40.26 -3.45 10.22
N GLN A 433 -40.18 -4.31 9.19
CA GLN A 433 -39.04 -4.36 8.28
C GLN A 433 -38.81 -3.01 7.58
N VAL A 434 -39.86 -2.38 7.07
CA VAL A 434 -39.77 -1.06 6.42
C VAL A 434 -39.26 0.01 7.39
N ILE A 435 -39.77 0.04 8.63
CA ILE A 435 -39.34 1.00 9.67
C ILE A 435 -37.87 0.76 10.06
N LEU A 436 -37.45 -0.49 10.24
CA LEU A 436 -36.08 -0.86 10.56
C LEU A 436 -35.12 -0.46 9.44
N LEU A 437 -35.44 -0.75 8.18
CA LEU A 437 -34.63 -0.34 7.02
C LEU A 437 -34.55 1.19 6.89
N LYS A 438 -35.65 1.91 7.15
CA LYS A 438 -35.65 3.37 7.16
C LYS A 438 -34.74 3.94 8.26
N ARG A 439 -34.75 3.33 9.45
CA ARG A 439 -33.85 3.70 10.55
C ARG A 439 -32.40 3.39 10.23
N ALA A 440 -32.10 2.22 9.67
CA ALA A 440 -30.77 1.84 9.20
C ALA A 440 -30.21 2.88 8.21
N LYS A 441 -30.99 3.23 7.18
CA LYS A 441 -30.62 4.28 6.21
C LYS A 441 -30.38 5.64 6.87
N SER A 442 -31.19 6.02 7.86
CA SER A 442 -30.96 7.25 8.62
C SER A 442 -29.66 7.23 9.41
N LEU A 443 -29.31 6.10 10.01
CA LEU A 443 -28.05 5.94 10.75
C LEU A 443 -26.84 5.94 9.80
N GLU A 444 -26.96 5.35 8.61
CA GLU A 444 -25.94 5.43 7.56
C GLU A 444 -25.67 6.87 7.11
N ILE A 445 -26.72 7.67 6.94
CA ILE A 445 -26.61 9.10 6.60
C ILE A 445 -25.89 9.86 7.73
N GLN A 446 -26.26 9.63 8.99
CA GLN A 446 -25.61 10.26 10.14
C GLN A 446 -24.14 9.85 10.26
N ALA A 447 -23.83 8.56 10.08
CA ALA A 447 -22.46 8.07 10.06
C ALA A 447 -21.64 8.73 8.94
N LYS A 448 -22.23 8.89 7.75
CA LYS A 448 -21.59 9.61 6.64
C LYS A 448 -21.33 11.09 6.99
N GLN A 449 -22.28 11.77 7.63
CA GLN A 449 -22.09 13.16 8.08
C GLN A 449 -20.96 13.28 9.09
N LEU A 450 -20.84 12.34 10.05
CA LEU A 450 -19.74 12.32 11.01
C LEU A 450 -18.38 12.07 10.35
N ARG A 451 -18.31 11.16 9.37
CA ARG A 451 -17.08 10.94 8.57
C ARG A 451 -16.67 12.20 7.81
N ASN A 452 -17.63 12.85 7.13
CA ASN A 452 -17.38 14.11 6.43
C ASN A 452 -16.89 15.21 7.39
N LEU A 453 -17.46 15.30 8.60
CA LEU A 453 -17.01 16.25 9.61
C LEU A 453 -15.58 15.93 10.07
N ALA A 454 -15.25 14.66 10.32
CA ALA A 454 -13.90 14.26 10.70
C ALA A 454 -12.87 14.61 9.60
N GLU A 455 -13.21 14.34 8.34
CA GLU A 455 -12.41 14.75 7.18
C GLU A 455 -12.25 16.28 7.12
N THR A 456 -13.33 17.04 7.34
CA THR A 456 -13.31 18.51 7.33
C THR A 456 -12.42 19.06 8.44
N VAL A 457 -12.54 18.56 9.67
CA VAL A 457 -11.70 18.96 10.81
C VAL A 457 -10.22 18.69 10.50
N GLN A 458 -9.93 17.53 9.90
CA GLN A 458 -8.57 17.20 9.49
C GLN A 458 -8.05 18.16 8.40
N GLN A 459 -8.85 18.44 7.38
CA GLN A 459 -8.47 19.36 6.30
C GLN A 459 -8.17 20.75 6.84
N ILE A 460 -9.02 21.29 7.72
CA ILE A 460 -8.81 22.58 8.38
C ILE A 460 -7.50 22.58 9.18
N SER A 461 -7.25 21.54 10.00
CA SER A 461 -6.00 21.44 10.77
C SER A 461 -4.76 21.43 9.88
N VAL A 462 -4.80 20.71 8.76
CA VAL A 462 -3.68 20.66 7.79
C VAL A 462 -3.50 22.01 7.09
N GLN A 463 -4.59 22.68 6.71
CA GLN A 463 -4.56 24.03 6.13
C GLN A 463 -3.97 25.06 7.11
N ASP A 464 -4.35 25.00 8.38
CA ASP A 464 -3.82 25.89 9.42
C ASP A 464 -2.31 25.68 9.62
N GLU A 465 -1.87 24.42 9.67
CA GLU A 465 -0.44 24.07 9.75
C GLU A 465 0.34 24.53 8.52
N LEU A 466 -0.23 24.39 7.32
CA LEU A 466 0.38 24.84 6.07
C LEU A 466 0.44 26.36 6.01
N ALA A 467 -0.63 27.06 6.38
CA ALA A 467 -0.64 28.51 6.45
C ALA A 467 0.38 29.04 7.46
N LYS A 468 0.57 28.34 8.59
CA LYS A 468 1.62 28.66 9.56
C LYS A 468 3.02 28.49 8.95
N GLU A 469 3.25 27.39 8.23
CA GLU A 469 4.53 27.14 7.55
C GLU A 469 4.84 28.25 6.53
N MET A 470 3.86 28.60 5.69
CA MET A 470 4.01 29.59 4.61
C MET A 470 4.09 31.04 5.08
N LYS A 471 3.76 31.33 6.35
CA LYS A 471 3.90 32.66 6.96
C LYS A 471 5.32 32.99 7.43
N GLN A 472 6.22 32.02 7.41
CA GLN A 472 7.62 32.23 7.75
C GLN A 472 8.31 33.07 6.65
N PRO A 473 9.43 33.76 6.97
CA PRO A 473 10.27 34.38 5.95
C PRO A 473 10.66 33.36 4.88
N GLU A 474 10.77 33.78 3.61
CA GLU A 474 10.96 32.88 2.46
C GLU A 474 12.11 31.88 2.64
N GLN A 475 13.22 32.33 3.23
CA GLN A 475 14.41 31.53 3.53
C GLN A 475 14.21 30.44 4.60
N ASP A 476 13.18 30.56 5.44
CA ASP A 476 12.90 29.66 6.56
C ASP A 476 11.75 28.68 6.23
N ILE A 477 11.07 28.84 5.09
CA ILE A 477 9.98 27.96 4.69
C ILE A 477 10.52 26.56 4.38
N ASN A 478 10.08 25.55 5.13
CA ASN A 478 10.40 24.17 4.84
C ASN A 478 9.46 23.61 3.76
N LEU A 479 9.89 23.72 2.50
CA LEU A 479 9.11 23.24 1.35
C LEU A 479 8.78 21.74 1.41
N LEU A 480 9.66 20.92 2.00
CA LEU A 480 9.39 19.49 2.19
C LEU A 480 8.26 19.29 3.20
N ARG A 481 8.28 20.00 4.32
CA ARG A 481 7.19 19.97 5.30
C ARG A 481 5.87 20.41 4.67
N ALA A 482 5.88 21.50 3.89
CA ALA A 482 4.71 21.98 3.16
C ALA A 482 4.16 20.93 2.18
N ALA A 483 5.03 20.28 1.40
CA ALA A 483 4.62 19.22 0.47
C ALA A 483 4.01 18.01 1.21
N LEU A 484 4.57 17.62 2.35
CA LEU A 484 4.05 16.52 3.17
C LEU A 484 2.71 16.87 3.83
N LEU A 485 2.49 18.13 4.22
CA LEU A 485 1.18 18.62 4.67
C LEU A 485 0.13 18.48 3.58
N ILE A 486 0.45 18.89 2.35
CA ILE A 486 -0.46 18.71 1.22
C ILE A 486 -0.75 17.22 0.99
N ALA A 487 0.27 16.36 1.02
CA ALA A 487 0.09 14.92 0.88
C ALA A 487 -0.80 14.32 1.98
N ARG A 488 -0.79 14.90 3.19
CA ARG A 488 -1.63 14.46 4.31
C ARG A 488 -3.13 14.72 4.08
N LEU A 489 -3.50 15.62 3.16
CA LEU A 489 -4.89 15.80 2.72
C LEU A 489 -5.42 14.57 1.99
N ASP A 490 -4.57 13.92 1.19
CA ASP A 490 -4.91 12.69 0.46
C ASP A 490 -4.73 11.43 1.32
N ASN A 491 -3.82 11.49 2.31
CA ASN A 491 -3.52 10.37 3.19
C ASN A 491 -3.26 10.83 4.63
N SER A 492 -4.28 10.66 5.47
CA SER A 492 -4.29 11.06 6.88
C SER A 492 -3.20 10.40 7.73
N GLU A 493 -2.64 9.28 7.27
CA GLU A 493 -1.68 8.45 8.01
C GLU A 493 -0.22 8.90 7.83
N ILE A 494 0.04 9.96 7.06
CA ILE A 494 1.41 10.46 6.85
C ILE A 494 1.96 11.10 8.14
N GLU A 495 2.97 10.46 8.73
CA GLU A 495 3.75 10.96 9.86
C GLU A 495 4.87 11.91 9.35
N ILE A 496 4.60 13.21 9.27
CA ILE A 496 5.53 14.23 8.70
C ILE A 496 6.92 14.17 9.33
N ASP A 497 7.01 14.15 10.66
CA ASP A 497 8.30 14.18 11.35
C ASP A 497 9.17 12.96 11.01
N HIS A 498 8.55 11.80 10.73
CA HIS A 498 9.28 10.63 10.28
C HIS A 498 9.95 10.87 8.92
N TYR A 499 9.25 11.51 7.97
CA TYR A 499 9.81 11.85 6.66
C TYR A 499 10.87 12.94 6.74
N LEU A 500 10.65 13.96 7.58
CA LEU A 500 11.65 15.02 7.81
C LEU A 500 12.94 14.44 8.39
N ASN A 501 12.83 13.65 9.46
CA ASN A 501 13.99 12.97 10.07
C ASN A 501 14.70 12.04 9.08
N ALA A 502 13.95 11.31 8.25
CA ALA A 502 14.55 10.44 7.23
C ALA A 502 15.38 11.24 6.20
N VAL A 503 14.91 12.42 5.79
CA VAL A 503 15.66 13.31 4.88
C VAL A 503 16.88 13.91 5.57
N GLU A 504 16.77 14.31 6.82
CA GLU A 504 17.93 14.77 7.60
C GLU A 504 18.97 13.67 7.78
N ASP A 505 18.56 12.44 8.05
CA ASP A 505 19.47 11.29 8.17
C ASP A 505 20.15 10.99 6.83
N MET A 506 19.43 11.10 5.71
CA MET A 506 20.04 11.02 4.37
C MET A 506 21.09 12.12 4.18
N ALA A 507 20.78 13.37 4.53
CA ALA A 507 21.72 14.48 4.44
C ALA A 507 22.97 14.26 5.31
N LYS A 508 22.80 13.77 6.55
CA LYS A 508 23.92 13.43 7.45
C LYS A 508 24.80 12.32 6.87
N ASN A 509 24.20 11.26 6.31
CA ASN A 509 24.94 10.17 5.69
C ASN A 509 25.77 10.67 4.50
N ILE A 510 25.15 11.45 3.60
CA ILE A 510 25.87 12.04 2.45
C ILE A 510 27.02 12.91 2.94
N ARG A 511 26.78 13.79 3.92
CA ARG A 511 27.84 14.65 4.50
C ARG A 511 28.98 13.84 5.10
N SER A 512 28.71 12.68 5.70
CA SER A 512 29.76 11.82 6.28
C SER A 512 30.65 11.14 5.23
N GLU A 513 30.17 11.02 3.99
CA GLU A 513 30.93 10.46 2.87
C GLU A 513 31.73 11.55 2.11
N LEU A 514 31.39 12.83 2.30
CA LEU A 514 32.11 13.94 1.73
C LEU A 514 33.41 14.20 2.50
N LYS A 515 34.49 14.50 1.77
CA LYS A 515 35.73 14.96 2.38
C LYS A 515 35.52 16.31 3.06
N SER A 516 36.32 16.61 4.07
CA SER A 516 36.25 17.88 4.80
C SER A 516 36.55 19.11 3.94
N ASP A 517 37.23 18.94 2.81
CA ASP A 517 37.57 19.96 1.81
C ASP A 517 36.66 19.91 0.57
N ALA A 518 35.58 19.11 0.60
CA ALA A 518 34.66 19.02 -0.52
C ALA A 518 34.02 20.38 -0.81
N SER A 519 34.22 20.86 -2.03
CA SER A 519 33.55 22.06 -2.54
C SER A 519 32.17 21.71 -3.12
N GLU A 520 31.42 22.72 -3.58
CA GLU A 520 30.19 22.49 -4.34
C GLU A 520 30.41 21.73 -5.67
N ARG A 521 31.67 21.55 -6.10
CA ARG A 521 32.07 20.86 -7.33
C ARG A 521 32.63 19.46 -7.08
#